data_AF-A0A382D0T0-F1
#
_entry.id   AF-A0A382D0T0-F1
#
_cell.length_a   1.000
_cell.length_b   1.000
_cell.length_c   1.000
_cell.angle_alpha   90.00
_cell.angle_beta   90.00
_cell.angle_gamma   90.00
#
_symmetry.space_group_name_H-M   'P 1'
#
loop_
_entity.id
_entity.type
_entity.pdbx_description
1 polymer ?
#
loop_
_entity_poly.entity_id
_entity_poly.type
_entity_poly.pdbx_seq_one_letter_code
_entity_poly.pdbx_strand_id
1 'polypeptide(L)'
;VKGNEPKVGGAYAHYVLFVLVIVYVFNFIDRNILSILSQEIQADLGVTDAQMGFLYGTVFAVFYAVFGIPLARFADVWVRRSLISVGLLFWSVMTALSGFAKSFPMLATFRIGVGVGEASASPAAYSMLSDYYHPRLRATVLAIYSSGVYIGGGIGLFLGGFIMETWNTWYPDSTTAPFEIR
;
A
#
# COMPACT_ATOMS: atom_id res chain seq x y z
N VAL A 1 27.96 23.34 21.41
CA VAL A 1 27.07 22.16 21.29
C VAL A 1 26.81 21.91 19.81
N LYS A 2 27.64 21.10 19.12
CA LYS A 2 27.40 20.67 17.73
C LYS A 2 26.63 19.34 17.79
N GLY A 3 25.34 19.43 18.07
CA GLY A 3 24.48 18.27 18.24
C GLY A 3 23.90 17.82 16.90
N ASN A 4 24.36 16.66 16.41
CA ASN A 4 23.54 15.69 15.69
C ASN A 4 22.74 16.16 14.45
N GLU A 5 23.25 17.07 13.62
CA GLU A 5 22.67 17.23 12.29
C GLU A 5 22.93 15.95 11.46
N PRO A 6 21.89 15.26 10.97
CA PRO A 6 22.08 14.04 10.18
C PRO A 6 22.88 14.39 8.93
N LYS A 7 24.07 13.80 8.80
CA LYS A 7 24.91 13.96 7.60
C LYS A 7 24.08 13.58 6.38
N VAL A 8 24.01 14.46 5.39
CA VAL A 8 23.41 14.19 4.08
C VAL A 8 24.04 12.91 3.51
N GLY A 9 23.22 11.90 3.23
CA GLY A 9 23.69 10.58 2.80
C GLY A 9 24.40 9.71 3.86
N GLY A 10 24.22 9.99 5.16
CA GLY A 10 24.76 9.17 6.26
C GLY A 10 24.03 7.84 6.47
N ALA A 11 24.46 7.05 7.46
CA ALA A 11 23.84 5.74 7.79
C ALA A 11 22.34 5.85 8.10
N TYR A 12 21.92 6.94 8.76
CA TYR A 12 20.51 7.20 9.04
C TYR A 12 19.69 7.48 7.78
N ALA A 13 20.24 8.17 6.78
CA ALA A 13 19.56 8.40 5.50
C ALA A 13 19.34 7.09 4.74
N HIS A 14 20.30 6.15 4.81
CA HIS A 14 20.16 4.82 4.23
C HIS A 14 19.13 3.97 4.96
N TYR A 15 19.10 4.04 6.29
CA TYR A 15 18.03 3.44 7.09
C TYR A 15 16.65 3.96 6.70
N VAL A 16 16.49 5.29 6.57
CA VAL A 16 15.22 5.91 6.14
C VAL A 16 14.84 5.43 4.73
N LEU A 17 15.79 5.42 3.78
CA LEU A 17 15.55 4.90 2.43
C LEU A 17 15.07 3.44 2.45
N PHE A 18 15.76 2.58 3.21
CA PHE A 18 15.40 1.17 3.34
C PHE A 18 13.98 0.98 3.89
N VAL A 19 13.63 1.71 4.96
CA VAL A 19 12.28 1.67 5.53
C VAL A 19 11.24 2.16 4.52
N LEU A 20 11.51 3.25 3.81
CA LEU A 20 10.58 3.78 2.79
C LEU A 20 10.42 2.81 1.61
N VAL A 21 11.47 2.11 1.19
CA VAL A 21 11.39 1.03 0.19
C VAL A 21 10.47 -0.07 0.68
N ILE A 22 10.63 -0.54 1.93
CA ILE A 22 9.74 -1.57 2.50
C ILE A 22 8.28 -1.10 2.50
N VAL A 23 8.02 0.12 2.97
CA VAL A 23 6.67 0.70 2.96
C VAL A 23 6.10 0.72 1.54
N TYR A 24 6.91 1.05 0.55
CA TYR A 24 6.48 1.09 -0.85
C TYR A 24 6.27 -0.30 -1.45
N VAL A 25 7.05 -1.30 -1.03
CA VAL A 25 6.83 -2.71 -1.36
C VAL A 25 5.46 -3.17 -0.84
N PHE A 26 5.14 -2.92 0.44
CA PHE A 26 3.83 -3.26 1.01
C PHE A 26 2.68 -2.55 0.29
N ASN A 27 2.85 -1.26 0.00
CA ASN A 27 1.89 -0.50 -0.80
C ASN A 27 1.55 -1.19 -2.13
N PHE A 28 2.55 -1.71 -2.84
CA PHE A 28 2.32 -2.42 -4.09
C PHE A 28 1.80 -3.85 -3.92
N ILE A 29 2.14 -4.53 -2.83
CA ILE A 29 1.52 -5.82 -2.49
C ILE A 29 0.01 -5.61 -2.26
N ASP A 30 -0.36 -4.63 -1.43
CA ASP A 30 -1.75 -4.31 -1.08
C ASP A 30 -2.59 -3.94 -2.31
N ARG A 31 -1.98 -3.22 -3.26
CA ARG A 31 -2.63 -2.85 -4.51
C ARG A 31 -2.87 -4.05 -5.43
N ASN A 32 -1.92 -4.99 -5.50
CA ASN A 32 -2.01 -6.15 -6.38
C ASN A 32 -2.89 -7.28 -5.82
N ILE A 33 -3.11 -7.32 -4.49
CA ILE A 33 -3.82 -8.43 -3.85
C ILE A 33 -5.25 -8.64 -4.40
N LEU A 34 -5.96 -7.57 -4.80
CA LEU A 34 -7.28 -7.70 -5.43
C LEU A 34 -7.23 -8.38 -6.79
N SER A 35 -6.19 -8.10 -7.58
CA SER A 35 -6.04 -8.74 -8.88
C SER A 35 -5.72 -10.22 -8.72
N ILE A 36 -4.89 -10.54 -7.73
CA ILE A 36 -4.48 -11.92 -7.42
C ILE A 36 -5.68 -12.74 -6.96
N LEU A 37 -6.48 -12.21 -6.04
CA LEU A 37 -7.65 -12.88 -5.46
C LEU A 37 -8.94 -12.61 -6.24
N SER A 38 -8.85 -12.05 -7.45
CA SER A 38 -10.02 -11.57 -8.19
C SER A 38 -11.06 -12.66 -8.45
N GLN A 39 -10.63 -13.86 -8.83
CA GLN A 39 -11.54 -14.97 -9.11
C GLN A 39 -12.27 -15.45 -7.86
N GLU A 40 -11.58 -15.53 -6.73
CA GLU A 40 -12.14 -15.96 -5.45
C GLU A 40 -13.14 -14.93 -4.91
N ILE A 41 -12.79 -13.63 -4.98
CA ILE A 41 -13.68 -12.53 -4.61
C ILE A 41 -14.95 -12.53 -5.49
N GLN A 42 -14.80 -12.82 -6.78
CA GLN A 42 -15.94 -12.95 -7.70
C GLN A 42 -16.86 -14.10 -7.31
N ALA A 43 -16.29 -15.25 -6.97
CA ALA A 43 -17.03 -16.43 -6.54
C ALA A 43 -17.77 -16.20 -5.21
N ASP A 44 -17.13 -15.55 -4.23
CA ASP A 44 -17.71 -15.31 -2.91
C ASP A 44 -18.77 -14.20 -2.91
N LEU A 45 -18.50 -13.07 -3.56
CA LEU A 45 -19.39 -11.90 -3.55
C LEU A 45 -20.39 -11.87 -4.72
N GLY A 46 -20.29 -12.80 -5.68
CA GLY A 46 -21.12 -12.84 -6.88
C GLY A 46 -20.94 -11.61 -7.78
N VAL A 47 -19.72 -11.08 -7.87
CA VAL A 47 -19.40 -9.87 -8.63
C VAL A 47 -18.85 -10.19 -10.01
N THR A 48 -19.03 -9.27 -10.95
CA THR A 48 -18.57 -9.42 -12.34
C THR A 48 -17.15 -8.89 -12.53
N ASP A 49 -16.46 -9.36 -13.57
CA ASP A 49 -15.16 -8.82 -14.00
C ASP A 49 -15.21 -7.29 -14.20
N ALA A 50 -16.31 -6.76 -14.74
CA ALA A 50 -16.49 -5.33 -14.95
C ALA A 50 -16.53 -4.55 -13.61
N GLN A 51 -17.20 -5.09 -12.59
CA GLN A 51 -17.23 -4.49 -11.26
C GLN A 51 -15.87 -4.56 -10.57
N MET A 52 -15.15 -5.68 -10.72
CA MET A 52 -13.79 -5.80 -10.20
C MET A 52 -12.84 -4.82 -10.88
N GLY A 53 -12.85 -4.77 -12.23
CA GLY A 53 -12.06 -3.81 -13.02
C GLY A 53 -12.35 -2.35 -12.66
N PHE A 54 -13.63 -2.01 -12.45
CA PHE A 54 -14.01 -0.69 -11.97
C PHE A 54 -13.45 -0.39 -10.58
N LEU A 55 -13.46 -1.37 -9.68
CA LEU A 55 -13.02 -1.21 -8.30
C LEU A 55 -11.51 -0.98 -8.17
N TYR A 56 -10.67 -1.85 -8.75
CA TYR A 56 -9.21 -1.69 -8.64
C TYR A 56 -8.63 -0.69 -9.66
N GLY A 57 -9.36 -0.37 -10.73
CA GLY A 57 -8.96 0.63 -11.72
C GLY A 57 -9.48 2.02 -11.37
N THR A 58 -10.75 2.29 -11.72
CA THR A 58 -11.34 3.62 -11.68
C THR A 58 -11.50 4.15 -10.27
N VAL A 59 -12.09 3.38 -9.36
CA VAL A 59 -12.34 3.82 -7.97
C VAL A 59 -11.02 4.14 -7.29
N PHE A 60 -10.06 3.22 -7.35
CA PHE A 60 -8.73 3.46 -6.80
C PHE A 60 -8.09 4.73 -7.37
N ALA A 61 -8.03 4.86 -8.70
CA ALA A 61 -7.37 6.00 -9.35
C ALA A 61 -8.01 7.35 -9.00
N VAL A 62 -9.34 7.43 -9.00
CA VAL A 62 -10.07 8.67 -8.69
C VAL A 62 -9.82 9.11 -7.26
N PHE A 63 -10.01 8.20 -6.29
CA PHE A 63 -9.84 8.56 -4.88
C PHE A 63 -8.37 8.83 -4.53
N TYR A 64 -7.44 8.04 -5.08
CA TYR A 64 -6.01 8.29 -4.92
C TYR A 64 -5.59 9.66 -5.48
N ALA A 65 -6.09 10.05 -6.66
CA ALA A 65 -5.77 11.34 -7.26
C ALA A 65 -6.41 12.50 -6.50
N VAL A 66 -7.71 12.40 -6.17
CA VAL A 66 -8.47 13.46 -5.49
C VAL A 66 -7.90 13.72 -4.10
N PHE A 67 -7.61 12.66 -3.32
CA PHE A 67 -7.06 12.81 -1.98
C PHE A 67 -5.54 13.00 -1.97
N GLY A 68 -4.84 12.59 -3.03
CA GLY A 68 -3.41 12.84 -3.18
C GLY A 68 -3.05 14.32 -3.17
N ILE A 69 -3.85 15.17 -3.80
CA ILE A 69 -3.63 16.63 -3.82
C ILE A 69 -3.67 17.25 -2.41
N PRO A 70 -4.76 17.12 -1.62
CA PRO A 70 -4.81 17.69 -0.28
C PRO A 70 -3.80 17.02 0.67
N LEU A 71 -3.56 15.71 0.56
CA LEU A 71 -2.57 15.02 1.40
C LEU A 71 -1.13 15.42 1.05
N ALA A 72 -0.81 15.68 -0.22
CA ALA A 72 0.47 16.24 -0.61
C ALA A 72 0.67 17.64 -0.02
N ARG A 73 -0.34 18.51 -0.11
CA ARG A 73 -0.29 19.84 0.52
C ARG A 73 -0.16 19.74 2.05
N PHE A 74 -0.82 18.75 2.66
CA PHE A 74 -0.72 18.50 4.09
C PHE A 74 0.67 18.00 4.49
N ALA A 75 1.36 17.24 3.62
CA ALA A 75 2.74 16.81 3.82
C ALA A 75 3.73 17.98 3.90
N ASP A 76 3.44 19.10 3.22
CA ASP A 76 4.31 20.27 3.22
C ASP A 76 4.24 21.06 4.53
N VAL A 77 3.10 21.04 5.23
CA VAL A 77 2.89 21.81 6.46
C VAL A 77 2.99 20.97 7.74
N TRP A 78 2.97 19.64 7.63
CA TRP A 78 2.99 18.73 8.78
C TRP A 78 4.25 17.86 8.84
N VAL A 79 4.37 17.04 9.89
CA VAL A 79 5.50 16.13 10.08
C VAL A 79 5.37 14.96 9.11
N ARG A 80 6.14 14.99 8.00
CA ARG A 80 6.16 13.95 6.94
C ARG A 80 6.26 12.52 7.47
N ARG A 81 7.09 12.28 8.49
CA ARG A 81 7.20 10.97 9.16
C ARG A 81 5.87 10.52 9.77
N SER A 82 5.19 11.41 10.49
CA SER A 82 3.92 11.11 11.13
C SER A 82 2.83 10.90 10.08
N LEU A 83 2.83 11.68 9.00
CA LEU A 83 1.90 11.52 7.89
C LEU A 83 2.02 10.13 7.25
N ILE A 84 3.24 9.69 6.90
CA ILE A 84 3.48 8.35 6.36
C ILE A 84 3.04 7.27 7.35
N SER A 85 3.33 7.44 8.64
CA SER A 85 3.01 6.45 9.67
C SER A 85 1.50 6.31 9.90
N VAL A 86 0.78 7.44 9.95
CA VAL A 86 -0.69 7.45 10.11
C VAL A 86 -1.37 6.92 8.84
N GLY A 87 -0.88 7.32 7.68
CA GLY A 87 -1.30 6.75 6.40
C GLY A 87 -1.14 5.23 6.40
N LEU A 88 0.05 4.74 6.77
CA LEU A 88 0.39 3.32 6.83
C LEU A 88 -0.56 2.55 7.71
N LEU A 89 -0.78 3.05 8.92
CA LEU A 89 -1.71 2.44 9.85
C LEU A 89 -3.14 2.41 9.27
N PHE A 90 -3.58 3.54 8.70
CA PHE A 90 -4.93 3.66 8.16
C PHE A 90 -5.19 2.72 6.97
N TRP A 91 -4.30 2.71 5.96
CA TRP A 91 -4.49 1.82 4.82
C TRP A 91 -4.35 0.35 5.23
N SER A 92 -3.45 0.02 6.17
CA SER A 92 -3.31 -1.36 6.66
C SER A 92 -4.58 -1.84 7.36
N VAL A 93 -5.22 -0.98 8.18
CA VAL A 93 -6.51 -1.29 8.80
C VAL A 93 -7.60 -1.49 7.75
N MET A 94 -7.67 -0.62 6.73
CA MET A 94 -8.65 -0.76 5.65
C MET A 94 -8.41 -2.01 4.79
N THR A 95 -7.15 -2.39 4.56
CA THR A 95 -6.79 -3.65 3.91
C THR A 95 -7.23 -4.85 4.75
N ALA A 96 -6.99 -4.83 6.06
CA ALA A 96 -7.45 -5.88 6.96
C ALA A 96 -8.99 -5.99 6.97
N LEU A 97 -9.70 -4.85 7.04
CA LEU A 97 -11.16 -4.81 6.97
C LEU A 97 -11.71 -5.32 5.64
N SER A 98 -10.95 -5.19 4.54
CA SER A 98 -11.33 -5.75 3.24
C SER A 98 -11.46 -7.27 3.27
N GLY A 99 -10.69 -7.96 4.12
CA GLY A 99 -10.81 -9.42 4.32
C GLY A 99 -12.10 -9.85 5.03
N PHE A 100 -12.83 -8.92 5.66
CA PHE A 100 -14.12 -9.18 6.31
C PHE A 100 -15.31 -8.68 5.48
N ALA A 101 -15.08 -8.27 4.23
CA ALA A 101 -16.13 -7.72 3.39
C ALA A 101 -17.09 -8.82 2.92
N LYS A 102 -18.37 -8.72 3.32
CA LYS A 102 -19.42 -9.68 2.94
C LYS A 102 -20.27 -9.23 1.74
N SER A 103 -19.90 -8.11 1.11
CA SER A 103 -20.61 -7.56 -0.06
C SER A 103 -19.72 -6.62 -0.87
N PHE A 104 -20.03 -6.46 -2.15
CA PHE A 104 -19.28 -5.56 -3.04
C PHE A 104 -19.22 -4.10 -2.55
N PRO A 105 -20.32 -3.45 -2.10
CA PRO A 105 -20.23 -2.07 -1.61
C PRO A 105 -19.37 -1.92 -0.35
N MET A 106 -19.36 -2.93 0.52
CA MET A 106 -18.52 -2.98 1.71
C MET A 106 -17.04 -3.07 1.32
N LEU A 107 -16.70 -4.00 0.42
CA LEU A 107 -15.34 -4.12 -0.14
C LEU A 107 -14.92 -2.81 -0.82
N ALA A 108 -15.82 -2.20 -1.60
CA ALA A 108 -15.56 -0.94 -2.30
C ALA A 108 -15.24 0.20 -1.33
N THR A 109 -15.99 0.32 -0.24
CA THR A 109 -15.77 1.33 0.79
C THR A 109 -14.39 1.18 1.44
N PHE A 110 -14.01 -0.04 1.80
CA PHE A 110 -12.69 -0.29 2.38
C PHE A 110 -11.57 0.00 1.38
N ARG A 111 -11.75 -0.33 0.10
CA ARG A 111 -10.75 -0.06 -0.95
C ARG A 111 -10.62 1.42 -1.30
N ILE A 112 -11.70 2.19 -1.21
CA ILE A 112 -11.63 3.65 -1.22
C ILE A 112 -10.76 4.12 -0.05
N GLY A 113 -11.00 3.60 1.16
CA GLY A 113 -10.18 3.89 2.34
C GLY A 113 -8.69 3.59 2.13
N VAL A 114 -8.37 2.42 1.56
CA VAL A 114 -6.99 2.07 1.18
C VAL A 114 -6.41 3.12 0.23
N GLY A 115 -7.10 3.44 -0.87
CA GLY A 115 -6.62 4.43 -1.85
C GLY A 115 -6.37 5.83 -1.25
N VAL A 116 -7.23 6.27 -0.31
CA VAL A 116 -7.03 7.53 0.42
C VAL A 116 -5.79 7.46 1.32
N GLY A 117 -5.60 6.37 2.07
CA GLY A 117 -4.44 6.19 2.93
C GLY A 117 -3.13 6.15 2.15
N GLU A 118 -3.08 5.36 1.07
CA GLU A 118 -1.90 5.22 0.22
C GLU A 118 -1.46 6.54 -0.44
N ALA A 119 -2.40 7.44 -0.73
CA ALA A 119 -2.11 8.71 -1.37
C ALA A 119 -1.22 9.64 -0.53
N SER A 120 -1.13 9.40 0.79
CA SER A 120 -0.28 10.19 1.70
C SER A 120 1.21 9.84 1.64
N ALA A 121 1.56 8.60 1.26
CA ALA A 121 2.92 8.08 1.46
C ALA A 121 3.92 8.62 0.42
N SER A 122 3.57 8.55 -0.87
CA SER A 122 4.50 8.87 -1.96
C SER A 122 5.02 10.31 -1.90
N PRO A 123 4.19 11.36 -1.81
CA PRO A 123 4.68 12.74 -1.80
C PRO A 123 5.61 13.03 -0.60
N ALA A 124 5.23 12.54 0.58
CA ALA A 124 6.01 12.69 1.80
C ALA A 124 7.37 11.95 1.72
N ALA A 125 7.38 10.74 1.13
CA ALA A 125 8.60 9.96 0.91
C ALA A 125 9.55 10.66 -0.08
N TYR A 126 9.05 11.13 -1.23
CA TYR A 126 9.84 11.89 -2.20
C TYR A 126 10.45 13.16 -1.60
N SER A 127 9.66 13.89 -0.82
CA SER A 127 10.09 15.11 -0.10
C SER A 127 11.17 14.79 0.93
N MET A 128 10.97 13.77 1.78
CA MET A 128 11.97 13.34 2.77
C MET A 128 13.28 12.90 2.11
N LEU A 129 13.23 12.02 1.10
CA LEU A 129 14.43 11.53 0.42
C LEU A 129 15.21 12.66 -0.27
N SER A 130 14.51 13.66 -0.80
CA SER A 130 15.15 14.84 -1.40
C SER A 130 15.90 15.68 -0.37
N ASP A 131 15.42 15.74 0.88
CA ASP A 131 16.10 16.45 1.97
C ASP A 131 17.29 15.66 2.56
N TYR A 132 17.19 14.33 2.61
CA TYR A 132 18.25 13.46 3.17
C TYR A 132 19.46 13.28 2.24
N TYR A 133 19.30 13.52 0.93
CA TYR A 133 20.34 13.23 -0.07
C TYR A 133 20.69 14.43 -0.95
N HIS A 134 21.99 14.55 -1.25
CA HIS A 134 22.52 15.61 -2.10
C HIS A 134 21.92 15.52 -3.52
N PRO A 135 21.63 16.64 -4.21
CA PRO A 135 21.00 16.65 -5.54
C PRO A 135 21.58 15.67 -6.56
N ARG A 136 22.91 15.49 -6.55
CA ARG A 136 23.62 14.54 -7.44
C ARG A 136 23.22 13.06 -7.26
N LEU A 137 22.75 12.68 -6.07
CA LEU A 137 22.38 11.30 -5.73
C LEU A 137 20.86 11.06 -5.76
N ARG A 138 20.05 12.12 -5.85
CA ARG A 138 18.58 12.02 -5.75
C ARG A 138 18.00 11.08 -6.81
N ALA A 139 18.48 11.15 -8.05
CA ALA A 139 18.01 10.26 -9.12
C ALA A 139 18.18 8.78 -8.75
N THR A 140 19.35 8.39 -8.25
CA THR A 140 19.64 7.01 -7.83
C THR A 140 18.78 6.60 -6.64
N VAL A 141 18.65 7.48 -5.64
CA VAL A 141 17.85 7.21 -4.43
C VAL A 141 16.37 7.03 -4.78
N LEU A 142 15.84 7.88 -5.66
CA LEU A 142 14.47 7.75 -6.13
C LEU A 142 14.29 6.51 -7.00
N ALA A 143 15.27 6.13 -7.82
CA ALA A 143 15.22 4.88 -8.57
C ALA A 143 15.20 3.64 -7.64
N ILE A 144 16.00 3.65 -6.56
CA ILE A 144 15.97 2.60 -5.53
C ILE A 144 14.60 2.57 -4.86
N TYR A 145 14.04 3.72 -4.46
CA TYR A 145 12.70 3.80 -3.92
C TYR A 145 11.65 3.22 -4.89
N SER A 146 11.68 3.65 -6.16
CA SER A 146 10.78 3.18 -7.21
C SER A 146 10.94 1.69 -7.54
N SER A 147 12.11 1.08 -7.28
CA SER A 147 12.28 -0.37 -7.44
C SER A 147 11.32 -1.19 -6.56
N GLY A 148 10.82 -0.59 -5.47
CA GLY A 148 9.81 -1.17 -4.60
C GLY A 148 8.53 -1.58 -5.33
N VAL A 149 8.18 -0.92 -6.45
CA VAL A 149 7.04 -1.31 -7.31
C VAL A 149 7.21 -2.74 -7.83
N TYR A 150 8.37 -3.02 -8.41
CA TYR A 150 8.64 -4.32 -9.05
C TYR A 150 8.87 -5.40 -8.01
N ILE A 151 9.55 -5.07 -6.91
CA ILE A 151 9.76 -5.98 -5.79
C ILE A 151 8.41 -6.35 -5.16
N GLY A 152 7.56 -5.36 -4.87
CA GLY A 152 6.22 -5.56 -4.31
C GLY A 152 5.29 -6.32 -5.26
N GLY A 153 5.32 -6.03 -6.56
CA GLY A 153 4.57 -6.80 -7.54
C GLY A 153 5.00 -8.27 -7.59
N GLY A 154 6.31 -8.53 -7.66
CA GLY A 154 6.85 -9.90 -7.70
C GLY A 154 6.57 -10.69 -6.41
N ILE A 155 6.88 -10.10 -5.25
CA ILE A 155 6.62 -10.71 -3.94
C ILE A 155 5.12 -10.91 -3.73
N GLY A 156 4.29 -9.92 -4.10
CA GLY A 156 2.85 -9.96 -3.93
C GLY A 156 2.20 -11.11 -4.69
N LEU A 157 2.58 -11.32 -5.95
CA LEU A 157 2.10 -12.46 -6.75
C LEU A 157 2.39 -13.80 -6.08
N PHE A 158 3.64 -14.00 -5.62
CA PHE A 158 4.04 -15.23 -4.94
C PHE A 158 3.32 -15.41 -3.60
N LEU A 159 3.35 -14.39 -2.73
CA LEU A 159 2.75 -14.47 -1.39
C LEU A 159 1.23 -14.62 -1.46
N GLY A 160 0.56 -13.90 -2.35
CA GLY A 160 -0.90 -13.98 -2.49
C GLY A 160 -1.36 -15.37 -2.90
N GLY A 161 -0.69 -15.98 -3.90
CA GLY A 161 -0.96 -17.35 -4.32
C GLY A 161 -0.65 -18.37 -3.21
N PHE A 162 0.52 -18.28 -2.59
CA PHE A 162 0.94 -19.19 -1.52
C PHE A 162 0.01 -19.13 -0.30
N ILE A 163 -0.39 -17.93 0.13
CA ILE A 163 -1.32 -17.74 1.26
C ILE A 163 -2.68 -18.33 0.90
N MET A 164 -3.20 -18.07 -0.31
CA MET A 164 -4.50 -18.60 -0.74
C MET A 164 -4.49 -20.14 -0.82
N GLU A 165 -3.47 -20.73 -1.41
CA GLU A 165 -3.32 -22.19 -1.52
C GLU A 165 -3.23 -22.83 -0.12
N THR A 166 -2.43 -22.24 0.78
CA THR A 166 -2.31 -22.72 2.17
C THR A 166 -3.64 -22.59 2.91
N TRP A 167 -4.36 -21.48 2.74
CA TRP A 167 -5.67 -21.24 3.35
C TRP A 167 -6.70 -22.28 2.90
N ASN A 168 -6.82 -22.50 1.60
CA ASN A 168 -7.73 -23.49 1.01
C ASN A 168 -7.38 -24.93 1.42
N THR A 169 -6.08 -25.22 1.62
CA THR A 169 -5.65 -26.53 2.11
C THR A 169 -6.07 -26.76 3.56
N TRP A 170 -6.01 -25.73 4.40
CA TRP A 170 -6.38 -25.83 5.83
C TRP A 170 -7.88 -25.73 6.06
N TYR A 171 -8.59 -24.99 5.20
CA TYR A 171 -10.04 -24.81 5.26
C TYR A 171 -10.70 -25.15 3.91
N PRO A 172 -10.78 -26.44 3.54
CA PRO A 172 -11.41 -26.86 2.27
C PRO A 172 -12.90 -26.55 2.21
N ASP A 173 -13.55 -26.45 3.37
CA ASP A 173 -14.93 -25.99 3.51
C ASP A 173 -14.93 -24.60 4.14
N SER A 174 -15.40 -23.59 3.41
CA SER A 174 -15.43 -22.20 3.83
C SER A 174 -16.30 -21.95 5.08
N THR A 175 -17.16 -22.90 5.46
CA THR A 175 -17.91 -22.86 6.73
C THR A 175 -17.06 -23.19 7.96
N THR A 176 -15.91 -23.83 7.77
CA THR A 176 -14.96 -24.19 8.84
C THR A 176 -13.89 -23.14 9.09
N ALA A 177 -13.83 -22.13 8.22
CA ALA A 177 -12.86 -21.05 8.32
C ALA A 177 -13.13 -20.16 9.55
N PRO A 178 -12.08 -19.76 10.30
CA PRO A 178 -12.23 -18.94 11.49
C PRO A 178 -12.77 -17.56 11.12
N PHE A 179 -13.57 -16.98 12.02
CA PHE A 179 -14.17 -15.65 11.86
C PHE A 179 -15.12 -15.51 10.66
N GLU A 180 -15.61 -16.61 10.09
CA GLU A 180 -16.49 -16.64 8.90
C GLU A 180 -15.87 -15.96 7.67
N ILE A 181 -14.53 -15.94 7.60
CA ILE A 181 -13.78 -15.43 6.45
C ILE A 181 -13.74 -16.54 5.41
N ARG A 182 -14.45 -16.36 4.30
CA ARG A 182 -14.59 -17.34 3.23
C ARG A 182 -13.58 -17.10 2.12
#